data_AF-W2W4K4-F1
#
_entry.id   AF-W2W4K4-F1
#
_cell.length_a   1.000
_cell.length_b   1.000
_cell.length_c   1.000
_cell.angle_alpha   90.00
_cell.angle_beta   90.00
_cell.angle_gamma   90.00
#
_symmetry.space_group_name_H-M   'P 1'
#
loop_
_entity.id
_entity.type
_entity.pdbx_description
1 polymer ?
#
loop_
_entity_poly.entity_id
_entity_poly.type
_entity_poly.pdbx_seq_one_letter_code
_entity_poly.pdbx_strand_id
1 'polypeptide(L)'
;MVYVSNLSRPSNQQLVAKQYKVSVDKLIKHISSGYKAGPNNRFYKGKQMESHLYERIQPAEFYDKHENVLASQMTSNNVKNAFKTNIDLGYDLISKTEDSFTQYCHPNRTNNNVFERPVAINSIADIRSKVISEIRSMELVAKLNYPSSGYKLKAITGFKIYIYHRNHALGDSAVVITKVIRDNQHVTNFPKTNHKCIFHCIAWHSLRDGKKDPPRIQAQVKEVFKSYCSYKGIR
;
A
#
# COMPACT_ATOMS: atom_id res chain seq x y z
N MET A 1 -10.49 17.47 15.67
CA MET A 1 -10.05 17.15 14.28
C MET A 1 -10.17 18.44 13.49
N VAL A 2 -9.09 19.04 12.99
CA VAL A 2 -9.16 20.33 12.29
C VAL A 2 -9.39 20.06 10.80
N TYR A 3 -10.62 20.27 10.34
CA TYR A 3 -10.93 20.20 8.91
C TYR A 3 -10.56 21.54 8.26
N VAL A 4 -9.38 21.58 7.66
CA VAL A 4 -8.87 22.76 6.95
C VAL A 4 -8.90 22.46 5.45
N SER A 5 -9.85 23.06 4.74
CA SER A 5 -10.01 22.86 3.30
C SER A 5 -9.05 23.70 2.46
N ASN A 6 -8.50 24.80 3.00
CA ASN A 6 -7.67 25.73 2.23
C ASN A 6 -6.31 26.02 2.91
N LEU A 7 -5.27 25.33 2.46
CA LEU A 7 -3.88 25.48 2.95
C LEU A 7 -3.14 26.70 2.38
N SER A 8 -3.77 27.52 1.53
CA SER A 8 -3.16 28.77 1.04
C SER A 8 -3.14 29.90 2.08
N ARG A 9 -3.99 29.82 3.11
CA ARG A 9 -4.07 30.83 4.17
C ARG A 9 -2.99 30.62 5.23
N PRO A 10 -2.22 31.66 5.63
CA PRO A 10 -1.18 31.53 6.66
C PRO A 10 -1.70 31.03 8.02
N SER A 11 -2.88 31.46 8.44
CA SER A 11 -3.52 30.99 9.69
C SER A 11 -3.82 29.50 9.68
N ASN A 12 -4.24 28.97 8.53
CA ASN A 12 -4.51 27.55 8.32
C ASN A 12 -3.21 26.73 8.31
N GLN A 13 -2.14 27.26 7.72
CA GLN A 13 -0.81 26.64 7.74
C GLN A 13 -0.28 26.52 9.18
N GLN A 14 -0.47 27.55 10.02
CA GLN A 14 -0.06 27.50 11.43
C GLN A 14 -0.81 26.41 12.23
N LEU A 15 -2.13 26.29 12.03
CA LEU A 15 -2.93 25.25 12.69
C LEU A 15 -2.47 23.84 12.31
N VAL A 16 -2.19 23.62 11.03
CA VAL A 16 -1.71 22.34 10.49
C VAL A 16 -0.29 22.05 10.97
N ALA A 17 0.61 23.03 10.93
CA ALA A 17 1.98 22.91 11.42
C ALA A 17 2.00 22.50 12.90
N LYS A 18 1.16 23.14 13.73
CA LYS A 18 1.00 22.82 15.16
C LYS A 18 0.45 21.40 15.37
N GLN A 19 -0.57 21.01 14.61
CA GLN A 19 -1.17 19.67 14.71
C GLN A 19 -0.16 18.56 14.40
N TYR A 20 0.66 18.74 13.37
CA TYR A 20 1.62 17.73 12.91
C TYR A 20 3.03 17.91 13.50
N LYS A 21 3.23 18.86 14.41
CA LYS A 21 4.52 19.16 15.06
C LYS A 21 5.64 19.38 14.05
N VAL A 22 5.36 20.13 12.99
CA VAL A 22 6.33 20.55 11.96
C VAL A 22 6.46 22.07 11.98
N SER A 23 7.60 22.62 11.56
CA SER A 23 7.73 24.08 11.41
C SER A 23 6.87 24.58 10.27
N VAL A 24 6.37 25.82 10.39
CA VAL A 24 5.57 26.48 9.35
C VAL A 24 6.38 26.58 8.05
N ASP A 25 7.67 26.92 8.12
CA ASP A 25 8.55 26.98 6.94
C ASP A 25 8.72 25.62 6.26
N LYS A 26 8.83 24.53 7.05
CA LYS A 26 8.90 23.18 6.51
C LYS A 26 7.59 22.79 5.84
N LEU A 27 6.45 23.13 6.45
CA LEU A 27 5.13 22.91 5.86
C LEU A 27 4.98 23.69 4.54
N ILE A 28 5.25 24.99 4.54
CA ILE A 28 5.19 25.89 3.37
C ILE A 28 6.09 25.36 2.26
N LYS A 29 7.33 24.97 2.59
CA LYS A 29 8.24 24.35 1.65
C LYS A 29 7.59 23.13 1.00
N HIS A 30 7.03 22.20 1.77
CA HIS A 30 6.49 20.95 1.23
C HIS A 30 5.14 21.09 0.49
N ILE A 31 4.39 22.16 0.72
CA ILE A 31 3.14 22.45 -0.01
C ILE A 31 3.35 23.42 -1.19
N SER A 32 4.53 24.04 -1.29
CA SER A 32 4.85 24.97 -2.37
C SER A 32 4.82 24.24 -3.72
N SER A 33 4.26 24.89 -4.74
CA SER A 33 4.17 24.35 -6.10
C SER A 33 5.53 23.99 -6.72
N GLY A 34 6.62 24.58 -6.19
CA GLY A 34 8.00 24.34 -6.59
C GLY A 34 8.72 23.24 -5.80
N TYR A 35 8.19 22.74 -4.68
CA TYR A 35 8.77 21.61 -3.96
C TYR A 35 8.36 20.30 -4.63
N LYS A 36 9.07 20.02 -5.72
CA LYS A 36 8.92 18.81 -6.52
C LYS A 36 10.27 18.10 -6.54
N ALA A 37 10.33 16.85 -6.08
CA ALA A 37 11.49 15.98 -6.27
C ALA A 37 11.58 15.46 -7.74
N GLY A 38 11.27 16.34 -8.71
CA GLY A 38 10.94 16.05 -10.10
C GLY A 38 9.48 16.45 -10.42
N PRO A 39 9.17 17.06 -11.59
CA PRO A 39 7.88 17.73 -11.83
C PRO A 39 6.63 16.84 -11.73
N ASN A 40 6.82 15.52 -11.88
CA ASN A 40 5.80 14.50 -12.05
C ASN A 40 5.90 13.33 -11.06
N ASN A 41 6.86 13.36 -10.12
CA ASN A 41 7.03 12.30 -9.11
C ASN A 41 6.96 12.90 -7.69
N ARG A 42 6.15 12.29 -6.82
CA ARG A 42 6.13 12.57 -5.38
C ARG A 42 6.45 11.29 -4.62
N PHE A 43 7.47 11.37 -3.79
CA PHE A 43 7.92 10.29 -2.93
C PHE A 43 7.57 10.58 -1.48
N TYR A 44 7.05 9.57 -0.79
CA TYR A 44 6.85 9.58 0.65
C TYR A 44 7.48 8.35 1.27
N LYS A 45 8.34 8.54 2.27
CA LYS A 45 8.97 7.44 3.03
C LYS A 45 8.50 7.44 4.47
N GLY A 46 7.78 6.39 4.86
CA GLY A 46 7.45 6.09 6.24
C GLY A 46 8.27 4.91 6.77
N LYS A 47 8.12 4.60 8.07
CA LYS A 47 8.85 3.50 8.73
C LYS A 47 8.40 2.10 8.24
N GLN A 48 7.12 1.96 7.89
CA GLN A 48 6.50 0.67 7.52
C GLN A 48 6.05 0.63 6.05
N MET A 49 5.88 1.80 5.45
CA MET A 49 5.36 1.94 4.11
C MET A 49 5.99 3.16 3.46
N GLU A 50 6.34 3.03 2.18
CA GLU A 50 6.63 4.16 1.31
C GLU A 50 5.65 4.18 0.13
N SER A 51 5.50 5.35 -0.49
CA SER A 51 4.67 5.49 -1.68
C SER A 51 5.33 6.39 -2.72
N HIS A 52 5.16 6.02 -3.99
CA HIS A 52 5.66 6.73 -5.15
C HIS A 52 4.48 7.11 -6.04
N LEU A 53 4.19 8.41 -6.15
CA LEU A 53 3.11 8.95 -6.96
C LEU A 53 3.69 9.54 -8.24
N TYR A 54 3.24 9.02 -9.38
CA TYR A 54 3.54 9.54 -10.70
C TYR A 54 2.27 10.15 -11.30
N GLU A 55 2.36 11.39 -11.76
CA GLU A 55 1.24 12.12 -12.37
C GLU A 55 1.67 12.61 -13.76
N ARG A 56 0.74 12.66 -14.71
CA ARG A 56 0.95 13.18 -16.08
C ARG A 56 2.05 12.45 -16.85
N ILE A 57 2.04 11.13 -16.77
CA ILE A 57 2.96 10.26 -17.51
C ILE A 57 2.27 9.65 -18.72
N GLN A 58 3.06 9.24 -19.71
CA GLN A 58 2.56 8.47 -20.83
C GLN A 58 2.26 7.03 -20.42
N PRO A 59 1.22 6.38 -20.97
CA PRO A 59 0.91 4.98 -20.67
C PRO A 59 2.07 4.02 -20.93
N ALA A 60 2.88 4.29 -21.96
CA ALA A 60 4.06 3.47 -22.27
C ALA A 60 5.11 3.49 -21.15
N GLU A 61 5.25 4.61 -20.43
CA GLU A 61 6.21 4.74 -19.33
C GLU A 61 5.74 4.07 -18.04
N PHE A 62 4.46 3.68 -17.96
CA PHE A 62 3.85 3.14 -16.74
C PHE A 62 4.60 1.89 -16.26
N TYR A 63 4.75 0.90 -17.15
CA TYR A 63 5.31 -0.40 -16.79
C TYR A 63 6.78 -0.30 -16.42
N ASP A 64 7.55 0.48 -17.18
CA ASP A 64 8.98 0.65 -16.94
C ASP A 64 9.24 1.37 -15.61
N LYS A 65 8.52 2.47 -15.33
CA LYS A 65 8.66 3.16 -14.04
C LYS A 65 8.25 2.27 -12.88
N HIS A 66 7.19 1.48 -13.05
CA HIS A 66 6.70 0.58 -12.03
C HIS A 66 7.68 -0.58 -11.74
N GLU A 67 8.16 -1.25 -12.77
CA GLU A 67 9.17 -2.31 -12.63
C GLU A 67 10.45 -1.78 -11.99
N ASN A 68 10.93 -0.61 -12.43
CA ASN A 68 12.13 0.02 -11.89
C ASN A 68 12.00 0.37 -10.40
N VAL A 69 10.87 0.95 -9.98
CA VAL A 69 10.61 1.24 -8.57
C VAL A 69 10.64 -0.04 -7.75
N LEU A 70 9.94 -1.10 -8.17
CA LEU A 70 9.90 -2.35 -7.41
C LEU A 70 11.25 -3.08 -7.42
N ALA A 71 11.98 -3.07 -8.54
CA ALA A 71 13.29 -3.68 -8.66
C ALA A 71 14.33 -2.99 -7.76
N SER A 72 14.29 -1.66 -7.68
CA SER A 72 15.17 -0.90 -6.78
C SER A 72 14.99 -1.27 -5.31
N GLN A 73 13.80 -1.70 -4.91
CA GLN A 73 13.54 -2.13 -3.52
C GLN A 73 14.11 -3.52 -3.21
N MET A 74 14.23 -4.40 -4.21
CA MET A 74 14.70 -5.78 -4.02
C MET A 74 16.17 -5.85 -3.63
N THR A 75 16.96 -4.87 -4.07
CA THR A 75 18.42 -4.83 -3.90
C THR A 75 18.81 -3.54 -3.17
N SER A 76 18.37 -3.39 -1.92
CA SER A 76 18.83 -2.27 -1.08
C SER A 76 19.93 -2.77 -0.15
N ASN A 77 21.10 -2.13 -0.17
CA ASN A 77 22.23 -2.40 0.74
C ASN A 77 22.69 -3.87 0.78
N ASN A 78 22.72 -4.56 -0.37
CA ASN A 78 23.09 -5.99 -0.49
C ASN A 78 22.22 -6.96 0.33
N VAL A 79 21.03 -6.55 0.76
CA VAL A 79 20.07 -7.43 1.43
C VAL A 79 18.92 -7.72 0.49
N LYS A 80 18.63 -9.01 0.29
CA LYS A 80 17.45 -9.46 -0.45
C LYS A 80 16.21 -9.08 0.36
N ASN A 81 15.50 -8.06 -0.10
CA ASN A 81 14.30 -7.61 0.56
C ASN A 81 13.07 -8.43 0.14
N ALA A 82 12.06 -8.40 1.01
CA ALA A 82 10.71 -8.82 0.66
C ALA A 82 9.78 -7.66 0.98
N PHE A 83 8.67 -7.54 0.26
CA PHE A 83 7.68 -6.50 0.53
C PHE A 83 6.30 -6.93 0.06
N LYS A 84 5.30 -6.08 0.30
CA LYS A 84 4.04 -6.14 -0.42
C LYS A 84 3.88 -4.87 -1.23
N THR A 85 3.24 -4.96 -2.39
CA THR A 85 2.96 -3.81 -3.24
C THR A 85 1.47 -3.70 -3.55
N ASN A 86 0.97 -2.48 -3.65
CA ASN A 86 -0.34 -2.20 -4.26
C ASN A 86 -0.25 -0.92 -5.10
N ILE A 87 -1.18 -0.72 -6.02
CA ILE A 87 -1.14 0.35 -7.00
C ILE A 87 -2.53 0.96 -7.12
N ASP A 88 -2.58 2.28 -7.10
CA ASP A 88 -3.78 3.06 -7.40
C ASP A 88 -3.57 3.77 -8.75
N LEU A 89 -4.61 3.88 -9.57
CA LEU A 89 -4.57 4.49 -10.90
C LEU A 89 -5.07 5.94 -10.88
N GLY A 90 -4.39 6.83 -11.59
CA GLY A 90 -4.82 8.19 -11.88
C GLY A 90 -5.10 8.33 -13.37
N TYR A 91 -6.15 9.07 -13.71
CA TYR A 91 -6.64 9.12 -15.09
C TYR A 91 -7.33 10.44 -15.41
N ASP A 92 -7.34 10.79 -16.68
CA ASP A 92 -8.03 11.95 -17.21
C ASP A 92 -9.38 11.54 -17.79
N LEU A 93 -10.42 12.28 -17.42
CA LEU A 93 -11.75 12.19 -18.00
C LEU A 93 -12.00 13.37 -18.93
N ILE A 94 -12.81 13.15 -19.95
CA ILE A 94 -13.37 14.20 -20.80
C ILE A 94 -14.89 14.10 -20.82
N SER A 95 -15.56 15.23 -20.99
CA SER A 95 -17.01 15.25 -21.14
C SER A 95 -17.41 14.66 -22.51
N LYS A 96 -18.60 14.07 -22.57
CA LYS A 96 -19.24 13.64 -23.81
C LYS A 96 -19.98 14.79 -24.52
N THR A 97 -20.29 15.86 -23.79
CA THR A 97 -21.11 16.98 -24.28
C THR A 97 -20.35 18.30 -24.38
N GLU A 98 -19.26 18.45 -23.62
CA GLU A 98 -18.43 19.66 -23.61
C GLU A 98 -17.01 19.32 -24.07
N ASP A 99 -16.67 19.73 -25.29
CA ASP A 99 -15.40 19.33 -25.93
C ASP A 99 -14.15 19.84 -25.20
N SER A 100 -14.25 20.91 -24.41
CA SER A 100 -13.13 21.48 -23.67
C SER A 100 -12.98 20.96 -22.23
N PHE A 101 -13.97 20.25 -21.70
CA PHE A 101 -13.90 19.81 -20.30
C PHE A 101 -12.95 18.63 -20.15
N THR A 102 -11.90 18.80 -19.35
CA THR A 102 -10.99 17.73 -18.95
C THR A 102 -10.85 17.73 -17.42
N GLN A 103 -10.97 16.56 -16.80
CA GLN A 103 -10.82 16.42 -15.35
C GLN A 103 -9.83 15.32 -15.00
N TYR A 104 -8.82 15.67 -14.20
CA TYR A 104 -7.89 14.69 -13.65
C TYR A 104 -8.48 14.05 -12.38
N CYS A 105 -8.50 12.72 -12.34
CA CYS A 105 -8.88 11.92 -11.20
C CYS A 105 -7.61 11.36 -10.54
N HIS A 106 -7.35 11.78 -9.30
CA HIS A 106 -6.16 11.36 -8.57
C HIS A 106 -6.21 9.87 -8.17
N PRO A 107 -5.05 9.18 -8.09
CA PRO A 107 -4.94 7.86 -7.50
C PRO A 107 -5.50 7.81 -6.07
N ASN A 108 -6.46 6.90 -5.84
CA ASN A 108 -7.20 6.74 -4.61
C ASN A 108 -7.59 5.27 -4.35
N ARG A 109 -6.99 4.73 -3.29
CA ARG A 109 -7.14 3.36 -2.76
C ARG A 109 -8.56 2.82 -2.68
N THR A 110 -9.55 3.66 -2.40
CA THR A 110 -10.92 3.18 -2.22
C THR A 110 -11.55 2.75 -3.53
N ASN A 111 -11.16 3.38 -4.65
CA ASN A 111 -11.98 3.41 -5.86
C ASN A 111 -11.20 3.21 -7.17
N ASN A 112 -9.87 3.12 -7.17
CA ASN A 112 -9.09 2.90 -8.39
C ASN A 112 -7.83 2.06 -8.13
N ASN A 113 -7.89 1.19 -7.12
CA ASN A 113 -6.84 0.21 -6.85
C ASN A 113 -6.83 -0.89 -7.92
N VAL A 114 -5.64 -1.22 -8.40
CA VAL A 114 -5.40 -2.31 -9.36
C VAL A 114 -5.68 -3.65 -8.69
N PHE A 115 -5.11 -3.87 -7.50
CA PHE A 115 -5.28 -5.10 -6.75
C PHE A 115 -6.20 -4.87 -5.55
N GLU A 116 -7.16 -5.78 -5.36
CA GLU A 116 -8.03 -5.80 -4.17
C GLU A 116 -7.22 -5.87 -2.88
N ARG A 117 -6.08 -6.57 -2.92
CA ARG A 117 -5.16 -6.72 -1.78
C ARG A 117 -3.71 -6.56 -2.23
N PRO A 118 -2.81 -6.10 -1.35
CA PRO A 118 -1.40 -6.00 -1.71
C PRO A 118 -0.78 -7.35 -2.09
N VAL A 119 -0.03 -7.34 -3.18
CA VAL A 119 0.68 -8.50 -3.73
C VAL A 119 2.02 -8.68 -3.01
N ALA A 120 2.29 -9.89 -2.52
CA ALA A 120 3.57 -10.20 -1.88
C ALA A 120 4.68 -10.44 -2.90
N ILE A 121 5.80 -9.73 -2.74
CA ILE A 121 7.00 -9.82 -3.58
C ILE A 121 8.15 -10.36 -2.74
N ASN A 122 8.68 -11.52 -3.14
CA ASN A 122 9.81 -12.19 -2.49
C ASN A 122 11.03 -12.31 -3.42
N SER A 123 10.88 -11.97 -4.71
CA SER A 123 11.95 -12.06 -5.72
C SER A 123 11.74 -11.03 -6.85
N ILE A 124 12.77 -10.80 -7.67
CA ILE A 124 12.62 -9.98 -8.89
C ILE A 124 11.66 -10.65 -9.88
N ALA A 125 11.67 -11.99 -9.97
CA ALA A 125 10.75 -12.73 -10.83
C ALA A 125 9.27 -12.53 -10.45
N ASP A 126 8.99 -12.34 -9.16
CA ASP A 126 7.63 -12.02 -8.68
C ASP A 126 7.11 -10.70 -9.23
N ILE A 127 7.98 -9.70 -9.46
CA ILE A 127 7.58 -8.40 -10.02
C ILE A 127 6.98 -8.62 -11.42
N ARG A 128 7.69 -9.36 -12.27
CA ARG A 128 7.22 -9.63 -13.63
C ARG A 128 5.99 -10.54 -13.64
N SER A 129 6.05 -11.65 -12.91
CA SER A 129 5.01 -12.69 -12.96
C SER A 129 3.73 -12.33 -12.23
N LYS A 130 3.80 -11.71 -11.04
CA LYS A 130 2.63 -11.44 -10.19
C LYS A 130 2.07 -10.03 -10.33
N VAL A 131 2.84 -9.10 -10.89
CA VAL A 131 2.46 -7.69 -10.94
C VAL A 131 2.38 -7.20 -12.38
N ILE A 132 3.48 -7.20 -13.14
CA ILE A 132 3.48 -6.64 -14.50
C ILE A 132 2.59 -7.46 -15.44
N SER A 133 2.73 -8.79 -15.46
CA SER A 133 1.91 -9.67 -16.29
C SER A 133 0.43 -9.53 -15.99
N GLU A 134 0.08 -9.47 -14.71
CA GLU A 134 -1.30 -9.37 -14.25
C GLU A 134 -1.94 -8.01 -14.62
N ILE A 135 -1.21 -6.90 -14.50
CA ILE A 135 -1.70 -5.59 -14.93
C ILE A 135 -1.92 -5.56 -16.44
N ARG A 136 -1.02 -6.18 -17.21
CA ARG A 136 -1.13 -6.22 -18.68
C ARG A 136 -2.30 -7.06 -19.18
N SER A 137 -2.68 -8.10 -18.44
CA SER A 137 -3.84 -8.94 -18.78
C SER A 137 -5.17 -8.34 -18.29
N MET A 138 -5.13 -7.33 -17.40
CA MET A 138 -6.32 -6.68 -16.86
C MET A 138 -6.87 -5.59 -17.78
N GLU A 139 -8.21 -5.52 -17.87
CA GLU A 139 -8.89 -4.36 -18.42
C GLU A 139 -8.93 -3.23 -17.37
N LEU A 140 -7.87 -2.43 -17.30
CA LEU A 140 -7.74 -1.37 -16.28
C LEU A 140 -8.86 -0.34 -16.30
N VAL A 141 -9.50 -0.14 -17.46
CA VAL A 141 -10.66 0.76 -17.62
C VAL A 141 -11.83 0.33 -16.75
N ALA A 142 -12.03 -0.99 -16.57
CA ALA A 142 -13.10 -1.55 -15.74
C ALA A 142 -12.86 -1.33 -14.23
N LYS A 143 -11.65 -0.92 -13.83
CA LYS A 143 -11.32 -0.58 -12.43
C LYS A 143 -11.55 0.91 -12.11
N LEU A 144 -11.91 1.72 -13.10
CA LEU A 144 -12.07 3.17 -12.92
C LEU A 144 -13.51 3.53 -12.55
N ASN A 145 -13.66 4.53 -11.70
CA ASN A 145 -14.95 5.05 -11.27
C ASN A 145 -15.28 6.36 -11.97
N TYR A 146 -16.44 6.45 -12.60
CA TYR A 146 -16.86 7.66 -13.31
C TYR A 146 -17.81 8.49 -12.43
N PRO A 147 -17.62 9.81 -12.32
CA PRO A 147 -18.54 10.67 -11.55
C PRO A 147 -19.98 10.60 -12.06
N SER A 148 -20.16 10.44 -13.37
CA SER A 148 -21.46 10.26 -14.02
C SER A 148 -21.29 9.61 -15.40
N SER A 149 -22.40 9.21 -16.02
CA SER A 149 -22.43 8.65 -17.38
C SER A 149 -22.04 9.66 -18.48
N GLY A 150 -21.96 10.95 -18.14
CA GLY A 150 -21.57 12.03 -19.05
C GLY A 150 -20.08 12.10 -19.35
N TYR A 151 -19.25 11.30 -18.66
CA TYR A 151 -17.80 11.29 -18.86
C TYR A 151 -17.34 10.07 -19.65
N LYS A 152 -16.22 10.22 -20.36
CA LYS A 152 -15.47 9.12 -20.98
C LYS A 152 -14.00 9.23 -20.58
N LEU A 153 -13.33 8.07 -20.49
CA LEU A 153 -11.90 8.02 -20.22
C LEU A 153 -11.13 8.64 -21.39
N LYS A 154 -10.20 9.54 -21.09
CA LYS A 154 -9.21 10.04 -22.05
C LYS A 154 -7.97 9.14 -22.04
N ALA A 155 -7.35 8.99 -20.87
CA ALA A 155 -6.17 8.15 -20.67
C ALA A 155 -5.92 7.89 -19.19
N ILE A 156 -5.22 6.79 -18.88
CA ILE A 156 -4.59 6.58 -17.58
C ILE A 156 -3.25 7.30 -17.60
N THR A 157 -3.13 8.37 -16.80
CA THR A 157 -1.99 9.30 -16.85
C THR A 157 -1.28 9.42 -15.52
N GLY A 158 -1.66 8.65 -14.51
CA GLY A 158 -0.95 8.61 -13.24
C GLY A 158 -1.10 7.29 -12.52
N PHE A 159 -0.26 7.09 -11.52
CA PHE A 159 -0.37 5.97 -10.61
C PHE A 159 0.34 6.25 -9.30
N LYS A 160 -0.07 5.54 -8.26
CA LYS A 160 0.60 5.56 -6.97
C LYS A 160 0.94 4.16 -6.52
N ILE A 161 2.23 3.87 -6.43
CA ILE A 161 2.74 2.60 -5.90
C ILE A 161 2.85 2.73 -4.40
N TYR A 162 2.38 1.74 -3.67
CA TYR A 162 2.57 1.58 -2.23
C TYR A 162 3.45 0.39 -1.97
N ILE A 163 4.52 0.58 -1.21
CA ILE A 163 5.46 -0.47 -0.87
C ILE A 163 5.43 -0.63 0.63
N TYR A 164 4.97 -1.79 1.08
CA TYR A 164 4.92 -2.18 2.49
C TYR A 164 6.17 -2.99 2.80
N HIS A 165 7.13 -2.39 3.51
CA HIS A 165 8.41 -3.01 3.78
C HIS A 165 8.24 -4.27 4.64
N ARG A 166 8.99 -5.32 4.28
CA ARG A 166 9.07 -6.55 5.06
C ARG A 166 10.52 -7.01 5.21
N ASN A 167 10.83 -7.58 6.36
CA ASN A 167 12.18 -8.00 6.73
C ASN A 167 12.49 -9.45 6.30
N HIS A 168 11.50 -10.18 5.77
CA HIS A 168 11.62 -11.58 5.35
C HIS A 168 10.46 -11.96 4.40
N ALA A 169 10.66 -12.96 3.56
CA ALA A 169 9.66 -13.50 2.64
C ALA A 169 8.52 -14.26 3.35
N LEU A 170 7.33 -14.27 2.74
CA LEU A 170 6.12 -14.91 3.30
C LEU A 170 6.00 -16.28 2.63
N GLY A 171 6.07 -17.36 3.41
CA GLY A 171 6.00 -18.72 2.89
C GLY A 171 7.33 -19.46 2.73
N ASP A 172 8.45 -18.88 3.18
CA ASP A 172 9.77 -19.56 3.21
C ASP A 172 9.89 -20.63 4.32
N SER A 173 8.88 -20.76 5.20
CA SER A 173 8.81 -21.82 6.20
C SER A 173 7.95 -22.98 5.70
N ALA A 174 8.28 -24.19 6.13
CA ALA A 174 7.60 -25.45 5.76
C ALA A 174 6.09 -25.50 6.06
N VAL A 175 5.51 -24.48 6.72
CA VAL A 175 4.09 -24.43 7.07
C VAL A 175 3.41 -23.25 6.36
N VAL A 176 2.37 -23.59 5.60
CA VAL A 176 1.62 -22.68 4.73
C VAL A 176 0.82 -21.67 5.55
N ILE A 177 1.21 -20.39 5.54
CA ILE A 177 0.39 -19.29 6.07
C ILE A 177 -0.87 -19.14 5.22
N THR A 178 -2.03 -19.05 5.86
CA THR A 178 -3.32 -18.87 5.18
C THR A 178 -3.32 -17.60 4.31
N LYS A 179 -3.98 -17.70 3.15
CA LYS A 179 -4.05 -16.61 2.16
C LYS A 179 -4.57 -15.29 2.77
N VAL A 180 -5.56 -15.37 3.66
CA VAL A 180 -6.15 -14.20 4.34
C VAL A 180 -5.11 -13.39 5.14
N ILE A 181 -4.23 -14.07 5.89
CA ILE A 181 -3.18 -13.41 6.68
C ILE A 181 -2.08 -12.88 5.75
N ARG A 182 -1.73 -13.69 4.73
CA ARG A 182 -0.70 -13.34 3.75
C ARG A 182 -1.06 -12.06 2.99
N ASP A 183 -2.31 -11.90 2.59
CA ASP A 183 -2.75 -10.79 1.74
C ASP A 183 -3.14 -9.53 2.55
N ASN A 184 -3.22 -9.61 3.88
CA ASN A 184 -3.59 -8.48 4.71
C ASN A 184 -2.48 -7.39 4.70
N GLN A 185 -2.83 -6.15 4.38
CA GLN A 185 -1.88 -5.04 4.25
C GLN A 185 -1.23 -4.60 5.58
N HIS A 186 -1.95 -4.74 6.69
CA HIS A 186 -1.48 -4.33 8.02
C HIS A 186 -0.49 -5.35 8.61
N VAL A 187 -0.46 -6.53 8.01
CA VAL A 187 0.36 -7.64 8.41
C VAL A 187 1.72 -7.53 7.72
N THR A 188 2.63 -6.82 8.37
CA THR A 188 4.04 -6.64 7.97
C THR A 188 4.96 -7.11 9.10
N ASN A 189 6.15 -7.62 8.76
CA ASN A 189 7.20 -7.95 9.73
C ASN A 189 6.80 -8.89 10.89
N PHE A 190 6.19 -10.03 10.59
CA PHE A 190 6.03 -11.06 11.62
C PHE A 190 7.38 -11.50 12.20
N PRO A 191 7.49 -11.68 13.52
CA PRO A 191 8.67 -12.31 14.11
C PRO A 191 8.90 -13.67 13.43
N LYS A 192 10.14 -13.95 12.98
CA LYS A 192 10.56 -15.23 12.39
C LYS A 192 10.50 -16.31 13.47
N THR A 193 9.29 -16.79 13.75
CA THR A 193 8.97 -17.55 14.96
C THR A 193 8.41 -18.93 14.66
N ASN A 194 8.57 -19.46 13.43
CA ASN A 194 7.94 -20.71 13.02
C ASN A 194 6.44 -20.72 13.38
N HIS A 195 5.72 -19.66 12.99
CA HIS A 195 4.27 -19.51 13.22
C HIS A 195 3.81 -19.35 14.67
N LYS A 196 4.70 -19.25 15.68
CA LYS A 196 4.28 -18.91 17.06
C LYS A 196 3.52 -17.58 17.10
N CYS A 197 3.76 -16.67 16.14
CA CYS A 197 3.02 -15.41 15.99
C CYS A 197 1.53 -15.59 15.60
N ILE A 198 1.15 -16.59 14.80
CA ILE A 198 -0.26 -16.79 14.41
C ILE A 198 -1.06 -17.32 15.59
N PHE A 199 -0.52 -18.32 16.28
CA PHE A 199 -1.12 -18.85 17.52
C PHE A 199 -1.17 -17.78 18.61
N HIS A 200 -0.19 -16.87 18.64
CA HIS A 200 -0.22 -15.69 19.49
C HIS A 200 -1.33 -14.72 19.12
N CYS A 201 -1.52 -14.40 17.84
CA CYS A 201 -2.63 -13.55 17.39
C CYS A 201 -3.99 -14.18 17.68
N ILE A 202 -4.16 -15.47 17.42
CA ILE A 202 -5.42 -16.18 17.72
C ILE A 202 -5.66 -16.17 19.23
N ALA A 203 -4.66 -16.51 20.05
CA ALA A 203 -4.77 -16.42 21.51
C ALA A 203 -5.16 -15.00 21.97
N TRP A 204 -4.50 -13.97 21.41
CA TRP A 204 -4.76 -12.56 21.75
C TRP A 204 -6.17 -12.07 21.41
N HIS A 205 -6.77 -12.59 20.35
CA HIS A 205 -8.11 -12.21 19.90
C HIS A 205 -9.22 -13.14 20.44
N SER A 206 -8.89 -14.36 20.83
CA SER A 206 -9.83 -15.30 21.47
C SER A 206 -10.04 -15.01 22.96
N LEU A 207 -9.16 -14.22 23.59
CA LEU A 207 -9.36 -13.74 24.96
C LEU A 207 -10.51 -12.73 25.01
N ARG A 208 -11.65 -13.19 25.54
CA ARG A 208 -12.81 -12.33 25.85
C ARG A 208 -12.58 -11.44 27.07
N ASP A 209 -11.58 -11.75 27.90
CA ASP A 209 -11.28 -11.00 29.10
C ASP A 209 -10.47 -9.73 28.80
N GLY A 210 -10.98 -8.58 29.25
CA GLY A 210 -10.45 -7.25 28.96
C GLY A 210 -9.03 -6.95 29.45
N LYS A 211 -8.36 -7.87 30.14
CA LYS A 211 -6.97 -7.72 30.60
C LYS A 211 -6.03 -8.61 29.81
N LYS A 212 -5.51 -8.03 28.73
CA LYS A 212 -4.50 -8.67 27.87
C LYS A 212 -3.12 -8.58 28.52
N ASP A 213 -2.82 -9.54 29.38
CA ASP A 213 -1.57 -9.58 30.13
C ASP A 213 -0.48 -10.35 29.35
N PRO A 214 0.64 -9.71 28.94
CA PRO A 214 1.70 -10.31 28.11
C PRO A 214 2.33 -11.62 28.66
N PRO A 215 2.50 -11.85 29.97
CA PRO A 215 3.02 -13.11 30.50
C PRO A 215 2.04 -14.28 30.32
N ARG A 216 0.73 -14.04 30.40
CA ARG A 216 -0.31 -15.07 30.30
C ARG A 216 -0.57 -15.54 28.86
N ILE A 217 -0.23 -14.71 27.87
CA ILE A 217 -0.43 -15.00 26.45
C ILE A 217 0.25 -16.29 26.00
N GLN A 218 1.41 -16.63 26.58
CA GLN A 218 2.19 -17.80 26.15
C GLN A 218 1.49 -19.12 26.45
N ALA A 219 0.80 -19.23 27.58
CA ALA A 219 0.02 -20.41 27.92
C ALA A 219 -1.14 -20.60 26.93
N GLN A 220 -1.82 -19.50 26.60
CA GLN A 220 -2.94 -19.50 25.65
C GLN A 220 -2.48 -19.80 24.22
N VAL A 221 -1.32 -19.30 23.80
CA VAL A 221 -0.68 -19.68 22.52
C VAL A 221 -0.50 -21.20 22.44
N LYS A 222 -0.02 -21.83 23.53
CA LYS A 222 0.18 -23.29 23.58
C LYS A 222 -1.15 -24.05 23.50
N GLU A 223 -2.21 -23.57 24.14
CA GLU A 223 -3.54 -24.18 24.05
C GLU A 223 -4.11 -24.09 22.64
N VAL A 224 -4.08 -22.91 22.02
CA VAL A 224 -4.54 -22.74 20.63
C VAL A 224 -3.73 -23.64 19.68
N PHE A 225 -2.42 -23.76 19.90
CA PHE A 225 -1.58 -24.66 19.13
C PHE A 225 -1.98 -26.13 19.31
N LYS A 226 -2.23 -26.59 20.54
CA LYS A 226 -2.73 -27.94 20.82
C LYS A 226 -4.07 -28.21 20.13
N SER A 227 -5.01 -27.27 20.22
CA SER A 227 -6.31 -27.38 19.54
C SER A 227 -6.17 -27.51 18.03
N TYR A 228 -5.24 -26.74 17.42
CA TYR A 228 -4.93 -26.86 16.00
C TYR A 228 -4.32 -28.22 15.64
N CYS A 229 -3.36 -28.71 16.44
CA CYS A 229 -2.76 -30.03 16.25
C CYS A 229 -3.81 -31.15 16.32
N SER A 230 -4.71 -31.12 17.32
CA SER A 230 -5.82 -32.07 17.43
C SER A 230 -6.76 -32.01 16.23
N TYR A 231 -7.15 -30.81 15.77
CA TYR A 231 -7.98 -30.64 14.58
C TYR A 231 -7.33 -31.19 13.30
N LYS A 232 -6.01 -31.06 13.17
CA LYS A 232 -5.25 -31.56 12.03
C LYS A 232 -4.79 -33.01 12.16
N GLY A 233 -5.07 -33.68 13.28
CA GLY A 233 -4.59 -35.04 13.55
C GLY A 233 -3.07 -35.13 13.70
N ILE A 234 -2.40 -34.03 14.02
CA ILE A 234 -0.95 -33.96 14.24
C ILE A 234 -0.71 -34.28 15.72
N ARG A 235 0.00 -35.36 16.00
CA ARG A 235 0.45 -35.73 17.36
C ARG A 235 1.74 -35.03 17.73
#